data_AF-A0A1I5F6V1-F1
#
_entry.id   AF-A0A1I5F6V1-F1
#
_cell.length_a   1.000
_cell.length_b   1.000
_cell.length_c   1.000
_cell.angle_alpha   90.00
_cell.angle_beta   90.00
_cell.angle_gamma   90.00
#
_symmetry.space_group_name_H-M   'P 1'
#
loop_
_entity.id
_entity.type
_entity.pdbx_description
1 polymer ?
#
loop_
_entity_poly.entity_id
_entity_poly.type
_entity_poly.pdbx_seq_one_letter_code
_entity_poly.pdbx_strand_id
1 'polypeptide(L)'
;MLTRRSLIAGSLLVAASPALAQSPAPADPATILTAIYTRAAKGKGDGGAAFVTETKAAKAKYLSKALVGLWARADAHTPKGDVGPVDFDPVTNSQEPDVKSFKIDAEKTEADKATLAVTITGHRNDRKPADQILRYDFVREAGSWKIDDIKGSSDGEAWSIRKMLTDSLKS
;
A
#
# COMPACT_ATOMS: atom_id res chain seq x y z
N MET A 1 -7.76 29.96 77.46
CA MET A 1 -8.89 30.18 76.52
C MET A 1 -8.30 30.48 75.15
N LEU A 2 -8.61 29.65 74.16
CA LEU A 2 -7.99 29.65 72.82
C LEU A 2 -8.62 30.73 71.92
N THR A 3 -7.80 31.55 71.26
CA THR A 3 -8.23 32.47 70.20
C THR A 3 -7.98 31.84 68.84
N ARG A 4 -9.05 31.54 68.09
CA ARG A 4 -9.02 30.83 66.80
C ARG A 4 -8.56 31.74 65.66
N ARG A 5 -7.64 31.24 64.85
CA ARG A 5 -7.19 31.78 63.55
C ARG A 5 -8.18 31.37 62.46
N SER A 6 -8.58 32.31 61.60
CA SER A 6 -9.37 32.02 60.39
C SER A 6 -8.52 32.28 59.14
N LEU A 7 -8.19 31.21 58.41
CA LEU A 7 -7.63 31.26 57.06
C LEU A 7 -8.77 30.87 56.10
N ILE A 8 -9.11 31.74 55.15
CA ILE A 8 -10.04 31.44 54.06
C ILE A 8 -9.20 30.97 52.87
N ALA A 9 -9.34 29.71 52.48
CA ALA A 9 -8.78 29.16 51.24
C ALA A 9 -9.87 29.16 50.16
N GLY A 10 -9.67 29.96 49.10
CA GLY A 10 -10.53 29.95 47.91
C GLY A 10 -10.07 28.87 46.92
N SER A 11 -10.95 27.93 46.59
CA SER A 11 -10.70 26.88 45.60
C SER A 11 -11.08 27.37 44.19
N LEU A 12 -10.09 27.47 43.29
CA LEU A 12 -10.33 27.61 41.84
C LEU A 12 -10.52 26.22 41.22
N LEU A 13 -11.71 25.96 40.68
CA LEU A 13 -12.01 24.80 39.82
C LEU A 13 -11.62 25.14 38.38
N VAL A 14 -10.55 24.51 37.88
CA VAL A 14 -10.18 24.52 36.45
C VAL A 14 -10.99 23.44 35.74
N ALA A 15 -11.90 23.84 34.85
CA ALA A 15 -12.59 22.92 33.95
C ALA A 15 -11.62 22.49 32.83
N ALA A 16 -11.16 21.24 32.88
CA ALA A 16 -10.41 20.62 31.79
C ALA A 16 -11.40 20.11 30.73
N SER A 17 -11.50 20.81 29.60
CA SER A 17 -12.23 20.31 28.43
C SER A 17 -11.48 19.12 27.82
N PRO A 18 -12.13 17.97 27.57
CA PRO A 18 -11.50 16.85 26.89
C PRO A 18 -11.23 17.24 25.43
N ALA A 19 -9.96 17.30 25.06
CA ALA A 19 -9.57 17.37 23.66
C ALA A 19 -10.02 16.07 22.96
N LEU A 20 -11.01 16.18 22.08
CA LEU A 20 -11.41 15.08 21.21
C LEU A 20 -10.22 14.72 20.33
N ALA A 21 -9.66 13.53 20.53
CA ALA A 21 -8.65 12.97 19.65
C ALA A 21 -9.25 12.84 18.25
N GLN A 22 -8.87 13.75 17.34
CA GLN A 22 -9.14 13.56 15.91
C GLN A 22 -8.44 12.26 15.49
N SER A 23 -9.23 11.28 15.05
CA SER A 23 -8.67 10.09 14.40
C SER A 23 -7.80 10.57 13.23
N PRO A 24 -6.58 10.02 13.04
CA PRO A 24 -5.73 10.39 11.92
C PRO A 24 -6.55 10.32 10.63
N ALA A 25 -6.47 11.35 9.79
CA ALA A 25 -7.08 11.31 8.48
C ALA A 25 -6.61 10.03 7.76
N PRO A 26 -7.50 9.29 7.08
CA PRO A 26 -7.09 8.11 6.33
C PRO A 26 -5.98 8.49 5.35
N ALA A 27 -4.86 7.77 5.40
CA ALA A 27 -3.74 8.01 4.50
C ALA A 27 -4.23 7.98 3.04
N ASP A 28 -3.93 9.03 2.28
CA ASP A 28 -4.24 9.08 0.86
C ASP A 28 -3.40 8.04 0.06
N PRO A 29 -3.78 7.72 -1.18
CA PRO A 29 -3.07 6.73 -1.98
C PRO A 29 -1.57 7.04 -2.14
N ALA A 30 -1.22 8.31 -2.30
CA ALA A 30 0.18 8.75 -2.45
C ALA A 30 1.00 8.48 -1.19
N THR A 31 0.43 8.69 0.00
CA THR A 31 1.04 8.40 1.30
C THR A 31 1.27 6.90 1.47
N ILE A 32 0.30 6.06 1.06
CA ILE A 32 0.43 4.60 1.09
C ILE A 32 1.60 4.16 0.20
N LEU A 33 1.63 4.61 -1.06
CA LEU A 33 2.71 4.28 -1.99
C LEU A 33 4.06 4.82 -1.50
N THR A 34 4.10 6.04 -0.96
CA THR A 34 5.32 6.61 -0.39
C THR A 34 5.87 5.73 0.73
N ALA A 35 5.02 5.25 1.63
CA ALA A 35 5.46 4.36 2.70
C ALA A 35 5.99 3.01 2.18
N ILE A 36 5.32 2.43 1.17
CA ILE A 36 5.74 1.18 0.53
C ILE A 36 7.12 1.35 -0.13
N TYR A 37 7.25 2.36 -1.01
CA TYR A 37 8.47 2.56 -1.78
C TYR A 37 9.62 3.15 -0.97
N THR A 38 9.34 3.90 0.10
CA THR A 38 10.38 4.28 1.08
C THR A 38 10.95 3.05 1.77
N ARG A 39 10.11 2.06 2.10
CA ARG A 39 10.60 0.80 2.67
C ARG A 39 11.39 0.00 1.64
N ALA A 40 10.90 -0.09 0.41
CA ALA A 40 11.61 -0.78 -0.68
C ALA A 40 13.00 -0.17 -0.94
N ALA A 41 13.08 1.16 -1.05
CA ALA A 41 14.33 1.87 -1.30
C ALA A 41 15.36 1.77 -0.17
N LYS A 42 14.92 1.52 1.07
CA LYS A 42 15.82 1.32 2.22
C LYS A 42 16.50 -0.05 2.21
N GLY A 43 15.96 -1.03 1.49
CA GLY A 43 16.36 -2.43 1.55
C GLY A 43 17.43 -2.84 0.54
N LYS A 44 18.53 -2.08 0.39
CA LYS A 44 19.75 -2.36 -0.42
C LYS A 44 19.68 -3.52 -1.44
N GLY A 45 18.72 -3.51 -2.38
CA GLY A 45 18.49 -4.57 -3.39
C GLY A 45 17.58 -5.72 -2.95
N ASP A 46 17.75 -6.23 -1.73
CA ASP A 46 17.08 -7.47 -1.30
C ASP A 46 15.66 -7.27 -0.74
N GLY A 47 15.29 -6.03 -0.40
CA GLY A 47 14.08 -5.76 0.40
C GLY A 47 12.76 -5.79 -0.37
N GLY A 48 12.79 -5.51 -1.67
CA GLY A 48 11.62 -5.42 -2.54
C GLY A 48 10.40 -4.70 -1.94
N ALA A 49 9.24 -4.97 -2.50
CA ALA A 49 7.96 -4.67 -1.88
C ALA A 49 6.97 -5.85 -1.95
N ALA A 50 7.48 -7.07 -2.17
CA ALA A 50 6.72 -8.31 -2.09
C ALA A 50 5.96 -8.46 -0.77
N PHE A 51 6.41 -7.85 0.33
CA PHE A 51 5.70 -7.83 1.61
C PHE A 51 4.26 -7.29 1.53
N VAL A 52 3.88 -6.61 0.45
CA VAL A 52 2.50 -6.15 0.17
C VAL A 52 1.59 -7.31 -0.24
N THR A 53 2.13 -8.30 -0.94
CA THR A 53 1.41 -9.42 -1.57
C THR A 53 1.79 -10.80 -1.04
N GLU A 54 2.84 -10.92 -0.24
CA GLU A 54 3.42 -12.21 0.19
C GLU A 54 2.51 -13.00 1.15
N THR A 55 1.84 -12.31 2.09
CA THR A 55 1.02 -12.98 3.12
C THR A 55 -0.45 -12.60 3.02
N LYS A 56 -1.34 -13.49 3.47
CA LYS A 56 -2.79 -13.19 3.55
C LYS A 56 -3.08 -11.93 4.38
N ALA A 57 -2.33 -11.73 5.47
CA ALA A 57 -2.45 -10.54 6.31
C ALA A 57 -2.01 -9.26 5.59
N ALA A 58 -0.90 -9.32 4.84
CA ALA A 58 -0.45 -8.21 4.01
C ALA A 58 -1.45 -7.88 2.90
N LYS A 59 -1.90 -8.90 2.15
CA LYS A 59 -2.92 -8.75 1.10
C LYS A 59 -4.17 -8.06 1.69
N ALA A 60 -4.69 -8.51 2.83
CA ALA A 60 -5.84 -7.88 3.49
C ALA A 60 -5.57 -6.43 3.98
N LYS A 61 -4.32 -6.12 4.35
CA LYS A 61 -3.91 -4.79 4.76
C LYS A 61 -3.88 -3.80 3.59
N TYR A 62 -3.30 -4.19 2.46
CA TYR A 62 -3.02 -3.27 1.35
C TYR A 62 -4.02 -3.35 0.19
N LEU A 63 -4.53 -4.54 -0.12
CA LEU A 63 -5.33 -4.78 -1.31
C LEU A 63 -6.84 -4.66 -1.02
N SER A 64 -7.62 -4.37 -2.06
CA SER A 64 -9.08 -4.32 -1.99
C SER A 64 -9.64 -5.70 -1.65
N LYS A 65 -10.83 -5.76 -1.03
CA LYS A 65 -11.49 -7.05 -0.77
C LYS A 65 -11.70 -7.86 -2.05
N ALA A 66 -12.02 -7.17 -3.14
CA ALA A 66 -12.22 -7.79 -4.45
C ALA A 66 -10.93 -8.45 -4.96
N LEU A 67 -9.80 -7.74 -4.92
CA LEU A 67 -8.51 -8.27 -5.38
C LEU A 67 -8.02 -9.41 -4.47
N VAL A 68 -8.18 -9.30 -3.15
CA VAL A 68 -7.86 -10.39 -2.21
C VAL A 68 -8.68 -11.64 -2.51
N GLY A 69 -9.98 -11.48 -2.76
CA GLY A 69 -10.88 -12.58 -3.09
C GLY A 69 -10.54 -13.23 -4.44
N LEU A 70 -10.14 -12.43 -5.44
CA LEU A 70 -9.66 -12.94 -6.72
C LEU A 70 -8.36 -13.74 -6.56
N TRP A 71 -7.42 -13.20 -5.79
CA TRP A 71 -6.14 -13.87 -5.52
C TRP A 71 -6.35 -15.21 -4.81
N ALA A 72 -7.21 -15.26 -3.80
CA ALA A 72 -7.51 -16.50 -3.08
C ALA A 72 -8.12 -17.58 -3.98
N ARG A 73 -8.92 -17.19 -4.99
CA ARG A 73 -9.45 -18.14 -5.99
C ARG A 73 -8.35 -18.65 -6.90
N ALA A 74 -7.48 -17.77 -7.37
CA ALA A 74 -6.34 -18.16 -8.21
C ALA A 74 -5.37 -19.09 -7.45
N ASP A 75 -5.06 -18.78 -6.20
CA ASP A 75 -4.24 -19.64 -5.33
C ASP A 75 -4.89 -21.02 -5.14
N ALA A 76 -6.21 -21.09 -4.98
CA ALA A 76 -6.94 -22.37 -4.84
C ALA A 76 -7.04 -23.17 -6.15
N HIS A 77 -6.99 -22.50 -7.30
CA HIS A 77 -7.00 -23.10 -8.63
C HIS A 77 -5.61 -23.58 -9.08
N THR A 78 -4.56 -23.05 -8.44
CA THR A 78 -3.17 -23.38 -8.75
C THR A 78 -2.87 -24.83 -8.35
N PRO A 79 -2.28 -25.66 -9.24
CA PRO A 79 -1.85 -27.01 -8.90
C PRO A 79 -0.88 -27.04 -7.71
N LYS A 80 -0.95 -28.09 -6.89
CA LYS A 80 -0.03 -28.23 -5.75
C LYS A 80 1.42 -28.32 -6.24
N GLY A 81 2.25 -27.42 -5.74
CA GLY A 81 3.67 -27.34 -6.10
C GLY A 81 3.99 -26.22 -7.09
N ASP A 82 2.97 -25.63 -7.72
CA ASP A 82 3.13 -24.47 -8.59
C ASP A 82 3.10 -23.18 -7.78
N VAL A 83 3.83 -22.17 -8.23
CA VAL A 83 3.93 -20.85 -7.59
C VAL A 83 2.65 -20.02 -7.76
N GLY A 84 1.82 -20.38 -8.75
CA GLY A 84 0.64 -19.63 -9.14
C GLY A 84 0.94 -18.62 -10.25
N PRO A 85 -0.08 -17.84 -10.68
CA PRO A 85 0.04 -16.97 -11.85
C PRO A 85 0.89 -15.72 -11.62
N VAL A 86 1.29 -15.42 -10.38
CA VAL A 86 2.12 -14.26 -10.04
C VAL A 86 3.36 -14.79 -9.31
N ASP A 87 4.46 -14.92 -10.03
CA ASP A 87 5.72 -15.54 -9.61
C ASP A 87 6.87 -14.53 -9.44
N PHE A 88 6.53 -13.23 -9.37
CA PHE A 88 7.46 -12.11 -9.19
C PHE A 88 6.95 -11.12 -8.14
N ASP A 89 7.75 -10.10 -7.80
CA ASP A 89 7.29 -8.97 -7.00
C ASP A 89 6.55 -7.97 -7.90
N PRO A 90 5.21 -7.90 -7.87
CA PRO A 90 4.46 -7.02 -8.74
C PRO A 90 4.54 -5.56 -8.30
N VAL A 91 5.05 -5.26 -7.11
CA VAL A 91 5.13 -3.90 -6.58
C VAL A 91 6.41 -3.21 -7.07
N THR A 92 7.47 -3.97 -7.35
CA THR A 92 8.72 -3.44 -7.93
C THR A 92 8.99 -3.92 -9.36
N ASN A 93 8.10 -4.78 -9.87
CA ASN A 93 8.17 -5.39 -11.19
C ASN A 93 9.52 -6.12 -11.37
N SER A 94 9.82 -7.09 -10.50
CA SER A 94 11.13 -7.73 -10.48
C SER A 94 11.15 -9.11 -9.80
N GLN A 95 12.10 -9.95 -10.21
CA GLN A 95 12.60 -11.09 -9.42
C GLN A 95 13.65 -10.65 -8.41
N GLU A 96 14.52 -9.74 -8.82
CA GLU A 96 15.58 -9.14 -8.00
C GLU A 96 15.34 -7.64 -7.90
N PRO A 97 14.77 -7.15 -6.78
CA PRO A 97 14.43 -5.74 -6.66
C PRO A 97 15.64 -4.80 -6.78
N ASP A 98 15.43 -3.68 -7.46
CA ASP A 98 16.45 -2.63 -7.57
C ASP A 98 15.77 -1.26 -7.53
N VAL A 99 15.57 -0.76 -6.31
CA VAL A 99 14.89 0.51 -6.05
C VAL A 99 15.90 1.47 -5.41
N LYS A 100 16.47 2.37 -6.22
CA LYS A 100 17.33 3.47 -5.75
C LYS A 100 16.50 4.67 -5.31
N SER A 101 15.54 5.05 -6.13
CA SER A 101 14.61 6.15 -5.88
C SER A 101 13.30 5.92 -6.61
N PHE A 102 12.27 6.68 -6.25
CA PHE A 102 10.96 6.60 -6.87
C PHE A 102 10.32 7.97 -6.98
N LYS A 103 9.43 8.10 -7.96
CA LYS A 103 8.55 9.27 -8.15
C LYS A 103 7.11 8.77 -8.24
N ILE A 104 6.19 9.48 -7.59
CA ILE A 104 4.76 9.17 -7.61
C ILE A 104 4.04 10.33 -8.28
N ASP A 105 3.25 10.02 -9.30
CA ASP A 105 2.40 10.98 -9.99
C ASP A 105 0.94 10.52 -9.92
N ALA A 106 0.03 11.40 -9.52
CA ALA A 106 -1.39 11.13 -9.61
C ALA A 106 -1.85 11.33 -11.06
N GLU A 107 -2.32 10.26 -11.70
CA GLU A 107 -2.88 10.33 -13.07
C GLU A 107 -4.38 10.67 -13.04
N LYS A 108 -5.10 10.14 -12.05
CA LYS A 108 -6.53 10.38 -11.86
C LYS A 108 -6.91 10.31 -10.38
N THR A 109 -7.70 11.24 -9.89
CA THR A 109 -8.22 11.22 -8.51
C THR A 109 -9.70 11.57 -8.50
N GLU A 110 -10.48 10.70 -7.87
CA GLU A 110 -11.92 10.83 -7.62
C GLU A 110 -12.19 10.66 -6.11
N ALA A 111 -13.46 10.76 -5.70
CA ALA A 111 -13.82 10.66 -4.29
C ALA A 111 -13.51 9.28 -3.68
N ASP A 112 -13.71 8.22 -4.47
CA ASP A 112 -13.62 6.81 -4.06
C ASP A 112 -12.68 5.98 -4.95
N LYS A 113 -12.05 6.58 -5.96
CA LYS A 113 -11.06 5.95 -6.85
C LYS A 113 -9.85 6.84 -7.08
N ALA A 114 -8.70 6.24 -7.32
CA ALA A 114 -7.54 6.97 -7.80
C ALA A 114 -6.64 6.06 -8.66
N THR A 115 -5.96 6.64 -9.63
CA THR A 115 -4.89 5.99 -10.39
C THR A 115 -3.61 6.78 -10.21
N LEU A 116 -2.56 6.10 -9.76
CA LEU A 116 -1.25 6.70 -9.52
C LEU A 116 -0.19 5.92 -10.31
N ALA A 117 0.74 6.64 -10.92
CA ALA A 117 1.94 6.07 -11.52
C ALA A 117 3.10 6.18 -10.53
N VAL A 118 3.85 5.09 -10.39
CA VAL A 118 5.14 5.07 -9.70
C VAL A 118 6.22 4.77 -10.71
N THR A 119 7.12 5.73 -10.89
CA THR A 119 8.35 5.54 -11.67
C THR A 119 9.47 5.15 -10.72
N ILE A 120 10.07 3.98 -10.95
CA ILE A 120 11.21 3.46 -10.19
C ILE A 120 12.49 3.74 -10.97
N THR A 121 13.48 4.28 -10.28
CA THR A 121 14.86 4.33 -10.76
C THR A 121 15.66 3.30 -9.99
N GLY A 122 16.33 2.39 -10.70
CA GLY A 122 17.27 1.42 -10.13
C GLY A 122 18.70 1.95 -10.06
N HIS A 123 19.60 1.12 -9.56
CA HIS A 123 21.05 1.30 -9.70
C HIS A 123 21.54 0.78 -11.04
N ARG A 124 20.88 -0.24 -11.60
CA ARG A 124 21.10 -0.79 -12.94
C ARG A 124 20.37 0.05 -14.00
N ASN A 125 20.97 0.14 -15.19
CA ASN A 125 20.44 0.90 -16.33
C ASN A 125 19.99 -0.02 -17.50
N ASP A 126 19.55 -1.23 -17.19
CA ASP A 126 19.20 -2.29 -18.13
C ASP A 126 17.69 -2.40 -18.41
N ARG A 127 16.84 -1.81 -17.56
CA ARG A 127 15.38 -1.87 -17.71
C ARG A 127 14.87 -0.94 -18.82
N LYS A 128 13.94 -1.43 -19.64
CA LYS A 128 13.19 -0.59 -20.60
C LYS A 128 12.42 0.50 -19.86
N PRO A 129 12.24 1.70 -20.46
CA PRO A 129 11.51 2.80 -19.80
C PRO A 129 10.10 2.43 -19.35
N ALA A 130 9.37 1.63 -20.13
CA ALA A 130 8.02 1.20 -19.77
C ALA A 130 8.00 0.33 -18.50
N ASP A 131 9.00 -0.55 -18.33
CA ASP A 131 9.08 -1.49 -17.22
C ASP A 131 9.40 -0.80 -15.89
N GLN A 132 9.90 0.45 -15.95
CA GLN A 132 10.18 1.29 -14.77
C GLN A 132 8.92 1.94 -14.18
N ILE A 133 7.79 1.88 -14.89
CA ILE A 133 6.54 2.56 -14.49
C ILE A 133 5.51 1.51 -14.07
N LEU A 134 5.11 1.56 -12.80
CA LEU A 134 3.97 0.80 -12.30
C LEU A 134 2.77 1.72 -12.11
N ARG A 135 1.58 1.25 -12.47
CA ARG A 135 0.32 1.96 -12.22
C ARG A 135 -0.51 1.22 -11.19
N TYR A 136 -1.03 1.98 -10.25
CA TYR A 136 -1.86 1.49 -9.17
C TYR A 136 -3.26 2.06 -9.31
N ASP A 137 -4.25 1.17 -9.41
CA ASP A 137 -5.64 1.58 -9.22
C ASP A 137 -5.99 1.40 -7.75
N PHE A 138 -6.57 2.43 -7.16
CA PHE A 138 -7.04 2.46 -5.79
C PHE A 138 -8.56 2.59 -5.74
N VAL A 139 -9.15 1.97 -4.73
CA VAL A 139 -10.56 2.12 -4.35
C VAL A 139 -10.66 2.46 -2.88
N ARG A 140 -11.67 3.24 -2.49
CA ARG A 140 -11.98 3.55 -1.10
C ARG A 140 -12.96 2.51 -0.55
N GLU A 141 -12.52 1.71 0.41
CA GLU A 141 -13.32 0.70 1.10
C GLU A 141 -13.35 0.98 2.61
N ALA A 142 -14.55 1.07 3.20
CA ALA A 142 -14.74 1.28 4.64
C ALA A 142 -13.88 2.45 5.19
N GLY A 143 -13.83 3.56 4.46
CA GLY A 143 -13.08 4.75 4.85
C GLY A 143 -11.57 4.70 4.59
N SER A 144 -11.02 3.58 4.10
CA SER A 144 -9.60 3.40 3.80
C SER A 144 -9.34 3.20 2.31
N TRP A 145 -8.22 3.72 1.81
CA TRP A 145 -7.77 3.44 0.44
C TRP A 145 -7.12 2.06 0.35
N LYS A 146 -7.43 1.32 -0.71
CA LYS A 146 -6.96 -0.03 -1.00
C LYS A 146 -6.52 -0.16 -2.45
N ILE A 147 -5.46 -0.91 -2.70
CA ILE A 147 -4.98 -1.22 -4.05
C ILE A 147 -5.92 -2.25 -4.68
N ASP A 148 -6.56 -1.89 -5.79
CA ASP A 148 -7.49 -2.75 -6.54
C ASP A 148 -6.87 -3.39 -7.78
N ASP A 149 -5.80 -2.80 -8.31
CA ASP A 149 -4.94 -3.42 -9.32
C ASP A 149 -3.52 -2.83 -9.30
N ILE A 150 -2.56 -3.64 -9.74
CA ILE A 150 -1.19 -3.22 -10.02
C ILE A 150 -0.90 -3.59 -11.46
N LYS A 151 -0.36 -2.64 -12.21
CA LYS A 151 -0.10 -2.75 -13.65
C LYS A 151 1.32 -2.33 -13.94
N GLY A 152 1.94 -2.94 -14.93
CA GLY A 152 3.27 -2.57 -15.40
C GLY A 152 3.51 -3.15 -16.78
N SER A 153 4.78 -3.23 -17.16
CA SER A 153 5.21 -3.99 -18.33
C SER A 153 6.46 -4.82 -18.03
N SER A 154 6.66 -5.89 -18.78
CA SER A 154 7.90 -6.67 -18.77
C SER A 154 8.33 -6.85 -20.21
N ASP A 155 9.56 -6.44 -20.52
CA ASP A 155 10.08 -6.41 -21.89
C ASP A 155 9.23 -5.60 -22.87
N GLY A 156 8.43 -4.64 -22.36
CA GLY A 156 7.50 -3.83 -23.14
C GLY A 156 6.09 -4.42 -23.27
N GLU A 157 5.86 -5.66 -22.81
CA GLU A 157 4.54 -6.28 -22.79
C GLU A 157 3.80 -5.90 -21.50
N ALA A 158 2.59 -5.37 -21.64
CA ALA A 158 1.82 -4.89 -20.50
C ALA A 158 1.20 -6.04 -19.69
N TRP A 159 1.22 -5.90 -18.37
CA TRP A 159 0.58 -6.83 -17.44
C TRP A 159 -0.29 -6.09 -16.42
N SER A 160 -1.26 -6.82 -15.86
CA SER A 160 -2.16 -6.39 -14.77
C SER A 160 -2.34 -7.58 -13.85
N ILE A 161 -2.19 -7.38 -12.54
CA ILE A 161 -2.37 -8.45 -11.56
C ILE A 161 -3.80 -8.97 -11.59
N ARG A 162 -4.78 -8.07 -11.65
CA ARG A 162 -6.18 -8.47 -11.76
C ARG A 162 -6.42 -9.30 -13.03
N LYS A 163 -5.82 -8.92 -14.16
CA LYS A 163 -5.92 -9.69 -15.41
C LYS A 163 -5.27 -11.06 -15.29
N MET A 164 -4.04 -11.13 -14.79
CA MET A 164 -3.30 -12.39 -14.61
C MET A 164 -4.06 -13.38 -13.73
N LEU A 165 -4.57 -12.92 -12.58
CA LEU A 165 -5.37 -13.75 -11.68
C LEU A 165 -6.73 -14.15 -12.28
N THR A 166 -7.32 -13.31 -13.14
CA THR A 166 -8.58 -13.67 -13.83
C THR A 166 -8.35 -14.68 -14.93
N ASP A 167 -7.28 -14.52 -15.70
CA ASP A 167 -6.95 -15.41 -16.81
C ASP A 167 -6.52 -16.79 -16.31
N SER A 168 -5.84 -16.87 -15.16
CA SER A 168 -5.47 -18.15 -14.53
C SER A 168 -6.65 -19.01 -14.07
N LEU A 169 -7.86 -18.42 -13.97
CA LEU A 169 -9.08 -19.15 -13.61
C LEU A 169 -9.81 -19.72 -14.83
N LYS A 170 -9.35 -19.40 -16.05
CA LYS A 170 -9.94 -19.91 -17.31
C LYS A 170 -9.25 -21.16 -17.83
N SER A 171 -8.03 -21.42 -17.36
CA SER A 171 -7.20 -22.57 -17.73
C SER A 171 -7.57 -23.83 -16.95
#